data_AF-A0A8J6MK24-F1
#
_entry.id   AF-A0A8J6MK24-F1
#
_cell.length_a   1.000
_cell.length_b   1.000
_cell.length_c   1.000
_cell.angle_alpha   90.00
_cell.angle_beta   90.00
_cell.angle_gamma   90.00
#
_symmetry.space_group_name_H-M   'P 1'
#
loop_
_entity.id
_entity.type
_entity.pdbx_description
1 polymer ?
#
loop_
_entity_poly.entity_id
_entity_poly.type
_entity_poly.pdbx_seq_one_letter_code
_entity_poly.pdbx_strand_id
1 'polypeptide(L)'
;MTTQFSKPLAVVTPGATDTNFFERAHMEDTKVSAGPKDDPAVVAKEGFDALIAGKDQVLAGAMKNKMQGSLGKVLSDPVRAAMQAKETRPGSGH
;
A
#
# COMPACT_ATOMS: atom_id res chain seq x y z
N MET A 1 -30.00 -23.93 -6.95
CA MET A 1 -29.77 -22.87 -5.94
C MET A 1 -28.31 -22.97 -5.52
N THR A 2 -27.45 -22.14 -6.10
CA THR A 2 -26.02 -22.10 -5.74
C THR A 2 -25.89 -21.24 -4.51
N THR A 3 -25.47 -21.83 -3.39
CA THR A 3 -25.20 -21.09 -2.16
C THR A 3 -24.05 -20.12 -2.43
N GLN A 4 -24.35 -18.84 -2.59
CA GLN A 4 -23.33 -17.80 -2.63
C GLN A 4 -22.73 -17.69 -1.24
N PHE A 5 -21.46 -18.05 -1.10
CA PHE A 5 -20.73 -17.81 0.14
C PHE A 5 -20.61 -16.29 0.36
N SER A 6 -21.45 -15.72 1.21
CA SER A 6 -21.30 -14.34 1.70
C SER A 6 -20.22 -14.30 2.79
N LYS A 7 -18.98 -14.67 2.44
CA LYS A 7 -17.83 -14.43 3.31
C LYS A 7 -17.36 -12.99 3.06
N PRO A 8 -17.24 -12.14 4.10
CA PRO A 8 -16.71 -10.80 3.91
C PRO A 8 -15.29 -10.89 3.38
N LEU A 9 -14.97 -10.05 2.39
CA LEU A 9 -13.65 -9.91 1.78
C LEU A 9 -13.34 -8.42 1.75
N ALA A 10 -12.18 -8.02 2.25
CA ALA A 10 -11.71 -6.64 2.20
C ALA A 10 -10.35 -6.60 1.49
N VAL A 11 -10.24 -5.75 0.47
CA VAL A 11 -8.97 -5.44 -0.19
C VAL A 11 -8.23 -4.38 0.62
N VAL A 12 -7.01 -4.71 1.06
CA VAL A 12 -6.13 -3.76 1.75
C VAL A 12 -5.15 -3.20 0.74
N THR A 13 -5.12 -1.88 0.59
CA THR A 13 -4.18 -1.16 -0.27
C THR A 13 -3.26 -0.32 0.61
N PRO A 14 -2.15 -0.90 1.12
CA PRO A 14 -1.25 -0.22 2.03
C PRO A 14 -0.25 0.66 1.27
N GLY A 15 0.33 1.63 1.99
CA GLY A 15 1.57 2.29 1.58
C GLY A 15 2.79 1.42 1.90
N ALA A 16 3.98 2.03 1.82
CA ALA A 16 5.20 1.38 2.30
C ALA A 16 5.07 1.04 3.79
N THR A 17 5.14 -0.24 4.14
CA THR A 17 4.88 -0.75 5.50
C THR A 17 6.16 -1.37 6.08
N ASP A 18 6.50 -1.04 7.33
CA ASP A 18 7.74 -1.45 7.96
C ASP A 18 7.74 -2.94 8.32
N THR A 19 8.17 -3.76 7.36
CA THR A 19 8.21 -5.22 7.43
C THR A 19 9.50 -5.72 6.78
N ASN A 20 9.79 -7.01 6.93
CA ASN A 20 10.95 -7.65 6.28
C ASN A 20 10.81 -7.74 4.75
N PHE A 21 9.77 -7.13 4.14
CA PHE A 21 9.58 -7.11 2.70
C PHE A 21 10.77 -6.45 1.98
N PHE A 22 11.22 -5.27 2.44
CA PHE A 22 12.26 -4.52 1.74
C PHE A 22 13.62 -5.22 1.77
N GLU A 23 13.95 -5.86 2.89
CA GLU A 23 15.13 -6.73 3.01
C GLU A 23 15.02 -7.94 2.06
N ARG A 24 13.91 -8.69 2.14
CA ARG A 24 13.69 -9.91 1.33
C ARG A 24 13.59 -9.64 -0.16
N ALA A 25 13.13 -8.44 -0.55
CA ALA A 25 13.01 -8.01 -1.94
C ALA A 25 14.29 -7.31 -2.45
N HIS A 26 15.33 -7.17 -1.63
CA HIS A 26 16.55 -6.41 -1.96
C HIS A 26 16.24 -4.95 -2.39
N MET A 27 15.29 -4.32 -1.69
CA MET A 27 14.81 -2.96 -1.96
C MET A 27 15.27 -1.94 -0.91
N GLU A 28 16.17 -2.30 0.00
CA GLU A 28 16.62 -1.44 1.10
C GLU A 28 17.21 -0.11 0.60
N ASP A 29 17.94 -0.14 -0.53
CA ASP A 29 18.55 1.01 -1.18
C ASP A 29 17.62 1.70 -2.20
N THR A 30 16.37 1.94 -1.79
CA THR A 30 15.37 2.68 -2.58
C THR A 30 14.76 3.81 -1.76
N LYS A 31 14.30 4.89 -2.40
CA LYS A 31 13.63 6.00 -1.70
C LYS A 31 12.40 5.55 -0.93
N VAL A 32 11.62 4.64 -1.49
CA VAL A 32 10.45 4.09 -0.83
C VAL A 32 10.82 3.34 0.46
N SER A 33 11.97 2.66 0.48
CA SER A 33 12.49 1.98 1.67
C SER A 33 13.19 2.94 2.64
N ALA A 34 13.91 3.97 2.17
CA ALA A 34 14.57 4.93 3.06
C ALA A 34 13.59 5.92 3.71
N GLY A 35 12.42 6.13 3.11
CA GLY A 35 11.41 7.06 3.58
C GLY A 35 10.57 6.56 4.77
N PRO A 36 9.64 7.41 5.25
CA PRO A 36 8.66 7.04 6.26
C PRO A 36 7.83 5.84 5.83
N LYS A 37 7.67 4.88 6.73
CA LYS A 37 6.88 3.66 6.56
C LYS A 37 5.77 3.59 7.60
N ASP A 38 4.69 2.92 7.23
CA ASP A 38 3.56 2.65 8.11
C ASP A 38 3.89 1.53 9.09
N ASP A 39 3.35 1.62 10.31
CA ASP A 39 3.42 0.54 11.29
C ASP A 39 2.60 -0.67 10.79
N PRO A 40 3.21 -1.87 10.69
CA PRO A 40 2.50 -3.08 10.27
C PRO A 40 1.29 -3.44 11.14
N ALA A 41 1.34 -3.15 12.45
CA ALA A 41 0.22 -3.40 13.35
C ALA A 41 -0.99 -2.51 13.03
N VAL A 42 -0.74 -1.25 12.65
CA VAL A 42 -1.79 -0.33 12.21
C VAL A 42 -2.41 -0.80 10.91
N VAL A 43 -1.60 -1.15 9.91
CA VAL A 43 -2.08 -1.65 8.61
C VAL A 43 -2.92 -2.92 8.78
N ALA A 44 -2.45 -3.86 9.61
CA ALA A 44 -3.17 -5.11 9.89
C ALA A 44 -4.51 -4.85 10.61
N LYS A 45 -4.50 -3.95 11.60
CA LYS A 45 -5.72 -3.58 12.34
C LYS A 45 -6.75 -2.96 11.41
N GLU A 46 -6.37 -2.01 10.55
CA GLU A 46 -7.31 -1.36 9.62
C GLU A 46 -7.88 -2.34 8.60
N GLY A 47 -7.07 -3.28 8.11
CA GLY A 47 -7.54 -4.37 7.24
C GLY A 47 -8.54 -5.30 7.93
N PHE A 48 -8.26 -5.67 9.18
CA PHE A 48 -9.16 -6.49 9.99
C PHE A 48 -10.48 -5.75 10.30
N ASP A 49 -10.42 -4.48 10.70
CA ASP A 49 -11.60 -3.67 10.96
C ASP A 49 -12.47 -3.51 9.70
N ALA A 50 -11.85 -3.33 8.52
CA ALA A 50 -12.56 -3.28 7.25
C ALA A 50 -13.28 -4.59 6.93
N LEU A 51 -12.62 -5.73 7.17
CA LEU A 51 -13.19 -7.06 7.02
C LEU A 51 -14.41 -7.26 7.92
N ILE A 52 -14.28 -6.95 9.22
CA ILE A 52 -15.37 -7.08 10.21
C ILE A 52 -16.53 -6.13 9.89
N ALA A 53 -16.23 -4.93 9.37
CA ALA A 53 -17.24 -3.96 8.98
C ALA A 53 -17.90 -4.26 7.61
N GLY A 54 -17.51 -5.34 6.92
CA GLY A 54 -18.04 -5.67 5.59
C GLY A 54 -17.70 -4.66 4.51
N LYS A 55 -16.57 -3.95 4.64
CA LYS A 55 -16.09 -3.00 3.63
C LYS A 55 -15.30 -3.72 2.55
N ASP A 56 -15.58 -3.39 1.28
CA ASP A 56 -14.89 -4.02 0.15
C ASP A 56 -13.41 -3.63 0.04
N GLN A 57 -13.02 -2.42 0.47
CA GLN A 57 -11.65 -1.93 0.39
C GLN A 57 -11.27 -0.94 1.49
N VAL A 58 -9.97 -0.88 1.82
CA VAL A 58 -9.38 0.13 2.69
C VAL A 58 -8.01 0.58 2.17
N LEU A 59 -7.80 1.90 2.13
CA LEU A 59 -6.47 2.50 1.97
C LEU A 59 -5.84 2.62 3.35
N ALA A 60 -4.98 1.66 3.68
CA ALA A 60 -4.44 1.51 5.03
C ALA A 60 -3.20 2.38 5.26
N GLY A 61 -2.98 2.81 6.50
CA GLY A 61 -1.81 3.56 6.94
C GLY A 61 -1.90 5.08 6.76
N ALA A 62 -0.73 5.73 6.61
CA ALA A 62 -0.58 7.17 6.69
C ALA A 62 -1.39 7.95 5.65
N MET A 63 -1.67 9.22 5.98
CA MET A 63 -2.35 10.18 5.10
C MET A 63 -1.69 10.31 3.72
N LYS A 64 -0.36 10.09 3.64
CA LYS A 64 0.40 10.05 2.40
C LYS A 64 -0.12 8.99 1.43
N ASN A 65 -0.46 7.79 1.90
CA ASN A 65 -0.99 6.71 1.06
C ASN A 65 -2.37 7.10 0.47
N LYS A 66 -3.24 7.69 1.30
CA LYS A 66 -4.55 8.20 0.85
C LYS A 66 -4.41 9.30 -0.20
N MET A 67 -3.47 10.23 0.00
CA MET A 67 -3.16 11.30 -0.94
C MET A 67 -2.54 10.79 -2.26
N GLN A 68 -1.62 9.82 -2.20
CA GLN A 68 -1.08 9.17 -3.39
C GLN A 68 -2.17 8.41 -4.16
N GLY A 69 -3.06 7.72 -3.44
CA GLY A 69 -4.22 7.04 -4.03
C GLY A 69 -5.20 7.99 -4.73
N SER A 70 -5.44 9.18 -4.19
CA SER A 70 -6.28 10.19 -4.85
C SER A 70 -5.59 10.81 -6.06
N LEU A 71 -4.29 11.14 -5.94
CA LEU A 71 -3.52 11.75 -7.02
C LEU A 71 -3.37 10.79 -8.21
N GLY A 72 -3.23 9.49 -7.94
CA GLY A 72 -3.17 8.44 -8.96
C GLY A 72 -4.44 8.28 -9.79
N LYS A 73 -5.60 8.83 -9.35
CA LYS A 73 -6.83 8.84 -10.16
C LYS A 73 -6.87 9.97 -11.18
N VAL A 74 -6.03 11.00 -11.00
CA VAL A 74 -6.04 12.22 -11.82
C VAL A 74 -4.85 12.25 -12.78
N LEU A 75 -3.71 11.68 -12.37
CA LEU A 75 -2.51 11.63 -13.18
C LEU A 75 -2.59 10.55 -14.27
N SER A 76 -1.98 10.82 -15.43
CA SER A 76 -1.84 9.84 -16.50
C SER A 76 -0.87 8.71 -16.12
N ASP A 77 -1.06 7.54 -16.71
CA ASP A 77 -0.24 6.36 -16.41
C ASP A 77 1.27 6.55 -16.67
N PRO A 78 1.73 7.24 -17.73
CA PRO A 78 3.16 7.51 -17.91
C PRO A 78 3.76 8.33 -16.77
N VAL A 79 3.02 9.30 -16.24
CA VAL A 79 3.47 10.14 -15.13
C VAL A 79 3.54 9.31 -13.84
N ARG A 80 2.50 8.50 -13.58
CA ARG A 80 2.47 7.57 -12.43
C ARG A 80 3.62 6.57 -12.49
N ALA A 81 3.90 6.00 -13.66
CA ALA A 81 5.01 5.08 -13.87
C ALA A 81 6.37 5.74 -13.64
N ALA A 82 6.57 6.96 -14.15
CA ALA A 82 7.82 7.71 -13.94
C ALA A 82 8.06 8.05 -12.45
N MET A 83 7.01 8.44 -11.72
CA MET A 83 7.10 8.67 -10.27
C MET A 83 7.41 7.38 -9.52
N GLN A 84 6.70 6.28 -9.82
CA GLN A 84 6.97 4.98 -9.19
C GLN A 84 8.40 4.54 -9.45
N ALA A 85 8.87 4.64 -10.70
CA ALA A 85 10.23 4.30 -11.07
C ALA A 85 11.27 5.12 -10.29
N LYS A 86 11.03 6.41 -10.05
CA LYS A 86 11.92 7.25 -9.23
C LYS A 86 11.98 6.78 -7.77
N GLU A 87 10.86 6.33 -7.20
CA GLU A 87 10.78 5.90 -5.80
C GLU A 87 11.39 4.51 -5.59
N THR A 88 11.30 3.62 -6.59
CA THR A 88 11.74 2.21 -6.48
C THR A 88 13.07 1.91 -7.18
N ARG A 89 13.74 2.92 -7.76
CA ARG A 89 15.03 2.71 -8.45
C ARG A 89 16.11 2.27 -7.45
N PRO A 90 16.89 1.21 -7.73
CA PRO A 90 18.07 0.87 -6.92
C PRO A 90 19.07 2.03 -6.87
N GLY A 91 19.75 2.23 -5.73
CA GLY A 91 20.69 3.35 -5.53
C GLY A 91 20.00 4.70 -5.30
N SER A 92 18.70 4.69 -5.02
CA SER A 92 17.96 5.94 -4.78
C SER A 92 17.80 6.27 -3.30
N GLY A 93 18.13 5.35 -2.40
CA GLY A 93 17.95 5.46 -0.95
C GLY A 93 19.02 6.28 -0.20
N HIS A 94 19.92 6.96 -0.93
CA HIS A 94 20.97 7.81 -0.37
C HIS A 94 20.46 9.18 0.05
#